data_AF-A0A4Y3PFY8-F1
#
_entry.id   AF-A0A4Y3PFY8-F1
#
_cell.length_a   1.000
_cell.length_b   1.000
_cell.length_c   1.000
_cell.angle_alpha   90.00
_cell.angle_beta   90.00
_cell.angle_gamma   90.00
#
_symmetry.space_group_name_H-M   'P 1'
#
loop_
_entity.id
_entity.type
_entity.pdbx_description
1 polymer ?
#
loop_
_entity_poly.entity_id
_entity_poly.type
_entity_poly.pdbx_seq_one_letter_code
_entity_poly.pdbx_strand_id
1 'polypeptide(L)'
;MGTVGFIGGKFLPLHQGHVYAITQAACRCDELYAVLSHSPVRDQKLCEAAGMKPIPYEVRLRWLSTLVKDMENVRVIAVEDGAESDETYDWQAGAADIKRKIGKPIDFVFSSEQSYDPIFRRLYPDAKHVVLDGARSQVPISATRIRNEGVFAHWQHIPTVAQPFFVKKVVVVGTESCGKSTLTRYLAKIYNTVFVEEYGRTICEEVGGCDTILTKEYFPHIAYGHKMKEYEALQRANKLLFIDTEAIVTQFYSELYTGISFPVLDEIAREQHYDLWLLLAPDVAWIDDGLRVHGAEQIRLDNHQKLCRMLDERGITYVTITGDYEERLHRAVQQVNQLL
;
A
#
# COMPACT_ATOMS: atom_id res chain seq x y z
N MET A 1 30.75 28.54 7.53
CA MET A 1 30.14 27.21 7.73
C MET A 1 28.64 27.41 7.63
N GLY A 2 27.93 26.53 6.93
CA GLY A 2 26.46 26.58 6.90
C GLY A 2 25.87 26.16 8.23
N THR A 3 24.69 26.66 8.52
CA THR A 3 23.87 26.31 9.69
C THR A 3 23.26 24.92 9.55
N VAL A 4 23.29 24.14 10.64
CA VAL A 4 22.78 22.77 10.68
C VAL A 4 21.57 22.70 11.61
N GLY A 5 20.51 22.03 11.17
CA GLY A 5 19.35 21.75 12.00
C GLY A 5 18.91 20.30 11.94
N PHE A 6 18.06 19.89 12.89
CA PHE A 6 17.36 18.61 12.79
C PHE A 6 15.90 18.71 13.23
N ILE A 7 15.08 17.79 12.70
CA ILE A 7 13.70 17.57 13.12
C ILE A 7 13.49 16.07 13.37
N GLY A 8 12.98 15.73 14.55
CA GLY A 8 12.80 14.34 14.98
C GLY A 8 11.34 13.89 14.98
N GLY A 9 11.11 12.60 14.71
CA GLY A 9 9.78 12.01 14.82
C GLY A 9 9.77 10.49 14.69
N LYS A 10 8.67 9.88 15.14
CA LYS A 10 8.41 8.44 14.93
C LYS A 10 7.90 8.13 13.53
N PHE A 11 7.20 9.09 12.92
CA PHE A 11 6.55 8.99 11.62
C PHE A 11 5.65 7.74 11.50
N LEU A 12 4.84 7.51 12.52
CA LEU A 12 4.02 6.31 12.69
C LEU A 12 2.51 6.65 12.78
N PRO A 13 1.84 6.96 11.65
CA PRO A 13 2.39 7.07 10.30
C PRO A 13 2.94 8.47 9.96
N LEU A 14 3.66 8.56 8.84
CA LEU A 14 4.02 9.84 8.22
C LEU A 14 2.74 10.54 7.73
N HIS A 15 2.67 11.87 7.88
CA HIS A 15 1.49 12.66 7.54
C HIS A 15 1.85 14.05 7.02
N GLN A 16 0.92 14.77 6.41
CA GLN A 16 1.15 16.10 5.81
C GLN A 16 1.65 17.15 6.81
N GLY A 17 1.26 17.07 8.09
CA GLY A 17 1.86 17.92 9.13
C GLY A 17 3.38 17.73 9.29
N HIS A 18 3.89 16.49 9.18
CA HIS A 18 5.33 16.24 9.16
C HIS A 18 5.98 16.79 7.90
N VAL A 19 5.34 16.60 6.73
CA VAL A 19 5.84 17.15 5.46
C VAL A 19 6.00 18.66 5.56
N TYR A 20 4.94 19.35 6.01
CA TYR A 20 4.96 20.79 6.23
C TYR A 20 6.09 21.23 7.18
N ALA A 21 6.23 20.56 8.33
CA ALA A 21 7.27 20.88 9.31
C ALA A 21 8.69 20.64 8.74
N ILE A 22 8.92 19.54 8.03
CA ILE A 22 10.22 19.23 7.40
C ILE A 22 10.55 20.30 6.35
N THR A 23 9.61 20.66 5.48
CA THR A 23 9.85 21.70 4.46
C THR A 23 10.11 23.06 5.10
N GLN A 24 9.37 23.44 6.14
CA GLN A 24 9.61 24.69 6.87
C GLN A 24 10.97 24.71 7.57
N ALA A 25 11.39 23.59 8.15
CA ALA A 25 12.71 23.44 8.77
C ALA A 25 13.83 23.56 7.71
N ALA A 26 13.64 22.93 6.54
CA ALA A 26 14.63 22.94 5.45
C ALA A 26 14.87 24.34 4.89
N CYS A 27 13.89 25.23 4.95
CA CYS A 27 14.06 26.64 4.55
C CYS A 27 14.77 27.51 5.61
N ARG A 28 15.14 26.96 6.78
CA ARG A 28 15.68 27.72 7.93
C ARG A 28 17.10 27.32 8.32
N CYS A 29 17.71 26.39 7.61
CA CYS A 29 19.10 26.00 7.80
C CYS A 29 19.72 25.54 6.48
N ASP A 30 21.04 25.61 6.40
CA ASP A 30 21.80 25.21 5.20
C ASP A 30 21.86 23.67 5.05
N GLU A 31 21.71 22.93 6.14
CA GLU A 31 21.63 21.47 6.15
C GLU A 31 20.65 20.98 7.22
N LEU A 32 19.61 20.23 6.82
CA LEU A 32 18.61 19.67 7.71
C LEU A 32 18.76 18.15 7.82
N TYR A 33 18.68 17.63 9.04
CA TYR A 33 18.55 16.19 9.28
C TYR A 33 17.13 15.84 9.74
N ALA A 34 16.40 15.06 8.94
CA ALA A 34 15.16 14.42 9.34
C ALA A 34 15.49 13.11 10.08
N VAL A 35 15.20 13.07 11.39
CA VAL A 35 15.58 11.99 12.29
C VAL A 35 14.39 11.08 12.57
N LEU A 36 14.42 9.86 12.03
CA LEU A 36 13.48 8.80 12.39
C LEU A 36 13.92 8.16 13.72
N SER A 37 13.17 8.42 14.80
CA SER A 37 13.31 7.64 16.05
C SER A 37 12.39 6.41 15.98
N HIS A 38 12.94 5.23 16.23
CA HIS A 38 12.16 4.00 16.24
C HIS A 38 12.54 3.11 17.43
N SER A 39 11.53 2.40 17.92
CA SER A 39 11.69 1.32 18.89
C SER A 39 10.83 0.16 18.43
N PRO A 40 11.39 -1.06 18.25
CA PRO A 40 10.61 -2.23 17.85
C PRO A 40 9.41 -2.48 18.79
N VAL A 41 9.62 -2.33 20.10
CA VAL A 41 8.60 -2.62 21.12
C VAL A 41 7.50 -1.56 21.13
N ARG A 42 7.88 -0.28 21.24
CA ARG A 42 6.91 0.83 21.28
C ARG A 42 6.12 0.92 19.99
N ASP A 43 6.78 0.82 18.84
CA ASP A 43 6.15 1.00 17.54
C ASP A 43 5.17 -0.14 17.25
N GLN A 44 5.48 -1.37 17.66
CA GLN A 44 4.56 -2.50 17.61
C GLN A 44 3.32 -2.26 18.49
N LYS A 45 3.51 -1.91 19.77
CA LYS A 45 2.39 -1.62 20.69
C LYS A 45 1.47 -0.52 20.15
N LEU A 46 2.03 0.53 19.55
CA LEU A 46 1.25 1.62 18.95
C LEU A 46 0.44 1.19 17.73
N CYS A 47 0.96 0.28 16.90
CA CYS A 47 0.22 -0.26 15.76
C CYS A 47 -0.89 -1.21 16.22
N GLU A 48 -0.60 -2.10 17.16
CA GLU A 48 -1.56 -3.04 17.73
C GLU A 48 -2.73 -2.33 18.41
N ALA A 49 -2.45 -1.35 19.26
CA ALA A 49 -3.48 -0.54 19.91
C ALA A 49 -4.37 0.23 18.93
N ALA A 50 -3.84 0.52 17.74
CA ALA A 50 -4.56 1.21 16.66
C ALA A 50 -5.26 0.26 15.67
N GLY A 51 -5.14 -1.06 15.86
CA GLY A 51 -5.64 -2.05 14.88
C GLY A 51 -4.94 -1.96 13.51
N MET A 52 -3.73 -1.39 13.46
CA MET A 52 -2.97 -1.18 12.23
C MET A 52 -1.97 -2.31 12.03
N LYS A 53 -1.72 -2.68 10.76
CA LYS A 53 -0.59 -3.55 10.41
C LYS A 53 0.73 -2.90 10.92
N PRO A 54 1.67 -3.69 11.50
CA PRO A 54 2.97 -3.18 11.87
C PRO A 54 3.63 -2.42 10.72
N ILE A 55 4.20 -1.25 11.01
CA ILE A 55 4.91 -0.43 10.04
C ILE A 55 6.42 -0.48 10.36
N PRO A 56 7.20 -1.34 9.69
CA PRO A 56 8.63 -1.47 9.93
C PRO A 56 9.37 -0.13 9.78
N TYR A 57 10.48 0.03 10.48
CA TYR A 57 11.24 1.28 10.41
C TYR A 57 11.81 1.49 9.00
N GLU A 58 12.13 0.44 8.25
CA GLU A 58 12.63 0.50 6.87
C GLU A 58 11.58 1.09 5.93
N VAL A 59 10.30 0.80 6.17
CA VAL A 59 9.18 1.38 5.41
C VAL A 59 9.10 2.88 5.68
N ARG A 60 9.15 3.29 6.95
CA ARG A 60 9.14 4.70 7.34
C ARG A 60 10.37 5.45 6.84
N LEU A 61 11.53 4.81 6.89
CA LEU A 61 12.79 5.35 6.37
C LEU A 61 12.68 5.56 4.86
N ARG A 62 12.12 4.59 4.12
CA ARG A 62 11.86 4.73 2.68
C ARG A 62 10.90 5.86 2.37
N TRP A 63 9.86 6.07 3.18
CA TRP A 63 8.94 7.20 3.01
C TRP A 63 9.66 8.54 3.15
N LEU A 64 10.44 8.70 4.22
CA LEU A 64 11.21 9.93 4.46
C LEU A 64 12.24 10.16 3.35
N SER A 65 13.03 9.14 3.00
CA SER A 65 14.05 9.24 1.96
C SER A 65 13.45 9.59 0.60
N THR A 66 12.30 8.97 0.24
CA THR A 66 11.58 9.31 -1.00
C THR A 66 11.00 10.72 -0.94
N LEU A 67 10.45 11.14 0.20
CA LEU A 67 9.86 12.47 0.38
C LEU A 67 10.88 13.58 0.15
N VAL A 68 12.11 13.42 0.67
CA VAL A 68 13.14 14.46 0.64
C VAL A 68 14.17 14.27 -0.47
N LYS A 69 13.95 13.30 -1.38
CA LYS A 69 14.94 12.93 -2.42
C LYS A 69 15.37 14.11 -3.31
N ASP A 70 14.47 15.08 -3.52
CA ASP A 70 14.67 16.27 -4.36
C ASP A 70 14.99 17.52 -3.50
N MET A 71 15.23 17.35 -2.19
CA MET A 71 15.61 18.42 -1.27
C MET A 71 17.11 18.30 -0.96
N GLU A 72 17.96 18.96 -1.75
CA GLU A 72 19.42 18.79 -1.72
C GLU A 72 20.06 19.04 -0.35
N ASN A 73 19.45 19.91 0.48
CA ASN A 73 19.92 20.24 1.81
C ASN A 73 19.37 19.34 2.93
N VAL A 74 18.54 18.33 2.61
CA VAL A 74 17.91 17.46 3.62
C VAL A 74 18.53 16.06 3.58
N ARG A 75 18.89 15.55 4.74
CA ARG A 75 19.37 14.17 4.94
C ARG A 75 18.45 13.42 5.89
N VAL A 76 18.27 12.13 5.66
CA VAL A 76 17.50 11.25 6.56
C VAL A 76 18.45 10.38 7.35
N ILE A 77 18.26 10.34 8.67
CA ILE A 77 18.96 9.40 9.55
C ILE A 77 17.93 8.69 10.44
N ALA A 78 18.24 7.47 10.86
CA ALA A 78 17.45 6.74 11.84
C ALA A 78 18.20 6.66 13.17
N VAL A 79 17.50 6.63 14.30
CA VAL A 79 18.03 6.35 15.63
C VAL A 79 17.12 5.31 16.27
N GLU A 80 17.73 4.22 16.73
CA GLU A 80 17.03 3.16 17.42
C GLU A 80 17.09 3.40 18.93
N ASP A 81 15.98 3.16 19.61
CA ASP A 81 15.88 3.21 21.06
C ASP A 81 15.16 1.97 21.61
N GLY A 82 15.40 1.66 22.88
CA GLY A 82 14.78 0.53 23.59
C GLY A 82 13.52 0.90 24.37
N ALA A 83 12.93 2.08 24.12
CA ALA A 83 11.80 2.54 24.93
C ALA A 83 10.55 1.71 24.64
N GLU A 84 9.71 1.51 25.65
CA GLU A 84 8.41 0.84 25.47
C GLU A 84 7.27 1.83 25.24
N SER A 85 7.49 3.10 25.56
CA SER A 85 6.54 4.21 25.52
C SER A 85 7.28 5.55 25.41
N ASP A 86 6.54 6.66 25.34
CA ASP A 86 7.16 8.00 25.33
C ASP A 86 7.76 8.38 26.68
N GLU A 87 7.18 7.88 27.77
CA GLU A 87 7.61 8.13 29.14
C GLU A 87 8.91 7.39 29.48
N THR A 88 9.17 6.27 28.82
CA THR A 88 10.36 5.43 29.03
C THR A 88 11.51 5.79 28.08
N TYR A 89 11.34 6.81 27.23
CA TYR A 89 12.37 7.24 26.29
C TYR A 89 13.53 7.97 26.98
N ASP A 90 14.75 7.47 26.76
CA ASP A 90 15.97 8.12 27.23
C ASP A 90 16.40 9.25 26.28
N TRP A 91 15.96 10.46 26.60
CA TRP A 91 16.31 11.67 25.87
C TRP A 91 17.81 11.96 25.82
N GLN A 92 18.57 11.58 26.86
CA GLN A 92 20.01 11.83 26.92
C GLN A 92 20.74 10.92 25.93
N ALA A 93 20.42 9.62 25.95
CA ALA A 93 20.97 8.65 24.99
C ALA A 93 20.57 9.00 23.56
N GLY A 94 19.29 9.32 23.33
CA GLY A 94 18.79 9.76 22.02
C GLY A 94 19.54 10.98 21.49
N ALA A 95 19.77 12.01 22.32
CA ALA A 95 20.51 13.19 21.92
C ALA A 95 22.00 12.90 21.62
N ALA A 96 22.64 12.03 22.40
CA ALA A 96 24.02 11.60 22.12
C ALA A 96 24.13 10.91 20.76
N ASP A 97 23.18 10.03 20.44
CA ASP A 97 23.12 9.30 19.17
C ASP A 97 22.86 10.22 17.98
N ILE A 98 21.92 11.17 18.11
CA ILE A 98 21.67 12.19 17.08
C ILE A 98 22.93 13.01 16.81
N LYS A 99 23.58 13.55 17.86
CA LYS A 99 24.83 14.32 17.71
C LYS A 99 25.93 13.51 17.04
N ARG A 100 26.10 12.24 17.44
CA ARG A 100 27.10 11.33 16.85
C ARG A 100 26.83 11.11 15.35
N LYS A 101 25.58 10.86 14.96
CA LYS A 101 25.20 10.60 13.55
C LYS A 101 25.27 11.86 12.68
N ILE A 102 24.93 13.03 13.22
CA ILE A 102 25.04 14.30 12.50
C ILE A 102 26.52 14.72 12.37
N GLY A 103 27.32 14.55 13.41
CA GLY A 103 28.77 14.79 13.38
C GLY A 103 29.18 16.26 13.18
N LYS A 104 28.25 17.20 13.35
CA LYS A 104 28.42 18.65 13.17
C LYS A 104 27.78 19.40 14.34
N PRO A 105 28.22 20.64 14.65
CA PRO A 105 27.48 21.54 15.54
C PRO A 105 26.04 21.69 15.04
N ILE A 106 25.07 21.72 15.96
CA ILE A 106 23.65 21.85 15.64
C ILE A 106 23.22 23.24 16.08
N ASP A 107 22.79 24.06 15.12
CA ASP A 107 22.33 25.43 15.34
C ASP A 107 20.82 25.49 15.62
N PHE A 108 20.05 24.53 15.10
CA PHE A 108 18.60 24.50 15.22
C PHE A 108 18.05 23.12 15.60
N VAL A 109 17.11 23.11 16.54
CA VAL A 109 16.25 21.96 16.82
C VAL A 109 14.82 22.34 16.45
N PHE A 110 14.22 21.64 15.50
CA PHE A 110 12.85 21.89 15.07
C PHE A 110 11.91 20.85 15.67
N SER A 111 10.74 21.29 16.14
CA SER A 111 9.66 20.40 16.57
C SER A 111 8.30 21.09 16.40
N SER A 112 7.21 20.35 16.59
CA SER A 112 5.87 20.95 16.75
C SER A 112 5.42 21.01 18.21
N GLU A 113 6.26 20.61 19.15
CA GLU A 113 5.88 20.43 20.56
C GLU A 113 6.61 21.46 21.44
N GLN A 114 5.88 22.50 21.86
CA GLN A 114 6.44 23.55 22.73
C GLN A 114 6.89 23.00 24.09
N SER A 115 6.28 21.91 24.56
CA SER A 115 6.61 21.25 25.83
C SER A 115 8.02 20.65 25.86
N TYR A 116 8.66 20.42 24.70
CA TYR A 116 10.02 19.89 24.63
C TYR A 116 11.12 20.95 24.85
N ASP A 117 10.75 22.23 24.93
CA ASP A 117 11.69 23.34 25.06
C ASP A 117 12.68 23.21 26.24
N PRO A 118 12.27 22.82 27.46
CA PRO A 118 13.21 22.59 28.57
C PRO A 118 14.20 21.45 28.29
N ILE A 119 13.74 20.40 27.61
CA ILE A 119 14.55 19.23 27.26
C ILE A 119 15.61 19.64 26.24
N PHE A 120 15.22 20.35 25.18
CA PHE A 120 16.14 20.78 24.13
C PHE A 120 17.15 21.81 24.61
N ARG A 121 16.77 22.78 25.46
CA ARG A 121 17.73 23.71 26.07
C ARG A 121 18.80 23.01 26.88
N ARG A 122 18.45 21.93 27.59
CA ARG A 122 19.39 21.13 28.37
C ARG A 122 20.33 20.31 27.48
N LEU A 123 19.77 19.66 26.45
CA LEU A 123 20.50 18.68 25.64
C LEU A 123 21.26 19.31 24.46
N TYR A 124 20.80 20.44 23.95
CA TYR A 124 21.38 21.18 22.82
C TYR A 124 21.52 22.66 23.20
N PRO A 125 22.39 23.00 24.17
CA PRO A 125 22.48 24.36 24.72
C PRO A 125 22.88 25.42 23.69
N ASP A 126 23.62 25.02 22.65
CA ASP A 126 24.07 25.91 21.57
C ASP A 126 23.05 26.04 20.43
N ALA A 127 21.97 25.23 20.46
CA ALA A 127 20.95 25.22 19.42
C ALA A 127 19.73 26.04 19.82
N LYS A 128 19.14 26.74 18.85
CA LYS A 128 17.84 27.39 19.00
C LYS A 128 16.72 26.37 18.75
N HIS A 129 15.88 26.15 19.75
CA HIS A 129 14.62 25.43 19.55
C HIS A 129 13.61 26.30 18.79
N VAL A 130 13.06 25.76 17.70
CA VAL A 130 12.11 26.44 16.82
C VAL A 130 10.86 25.58 16.69
N VAL A 131 9.74 26.08 17.21
CA VAL A 131 8.44 25.40 17.09
C VAL A 131 7.77 25.71 15.76
N LEU A 132 7.35 24.67 15.05
CA LEU A 132 6.71 24.70 13.74
C LEU A 132 5.26 24.20 13.87
N ASP A 133 4.31 25.09 13.60
CA ASP A 133 2.87 24.80 13.62
C ASP A 133 2.40 24.06 14.88
N GLY A 134 2.86 24.48 16.07
CA GLY A 134 2.53 23.79 17.33
C GLY A 134 1.04 23.79 17.68
N ALA A 135 0.29 24.80 17.19
CA ALA A 135 -1.17 24.85 17.30
C ALA A 135 -1.89 24.00 16.25
N ARG A 136 -1.16 23.41 15.28
CA ARG A 136 -1.69 22.65 14.14
C ARG A 136 -2.74 23.45 13.35
N SER A 137 -2.49 24.74 13.16
CA SER A 137 -3.40 25.66 12.46
C SER A 137 -3.22 25.60 10.95
N GLN A 138 -2.02 25.23 10.47
CA GLN A 138 -1.76 25.07 9.04
C GLN A 138 -2.16 23.67 8.57
N VAL A 139 -1.75 22.63 9.31
CA VAL A 139 -2.15 21.25 9.00
C VAL A 139 -2.72 20.58 10.26
N PRO A 140 -4.06 20.50 10.42
CA PRO A 140 -4.73 20.08 11.65
C PRO A 140 -4.75 18.56 11.86
N ILE A 141 -3.56 17.94 11.89
CA ILE A 141 -3.39 16.49 11.99
C ILE A 141 -2.27 16.08 12.95
N SER A 142 -2.36 14.88 13.49
CA SER A 142 -1.27 14.22 14.21
C SER A 142 -1.27 12.72 13.94
N ALA A 143 -0.11 12.08 14.10
CA ALA A 143 0.00 10.63 13.98
C ALA A 143 -0.92 9.91 14.97
N THR A 144 -1.06 10.42 16.20
CA THR A 144 -1.98 9.88 17.21
C THR A 144 -3.43 9.96 16.76
N ARG A 145 -3.84 11.07 16.15
CA ARG A 145 -5.19 11.22 15.61
C ARG A 145 -5.47 10.19 14.50
N ILE A 146 -4.53 10.01 13.58
CA ILE A 146 -4.65 9.02 12.50
C ILE A 146 -4.76 7.59 13.07
N ARG A 147 -3.94 7.26 14.07
CA ARG A 147 -4.00 5.95 14.75
C ARG A 147 -5.33 5.72 15.47
N ASN A 148 -5.91 6.75 16.09
CA ASN A 148 -7.14 6.62 16.86
C ASN A 148 -8.41 6.64 16.00
N GLU A 149 -8.44 7.49 14.97
CA GLU A 149 -9.63 7.72 14.13
C GLU A 149 -9.59 6.93 12.81
N GLY A 150 -8.46 6.32 12.46
CA GLY A 150 -8.28 5.50 11.27
C GLY A 150 -7.65 6.23 10.09
N VAL A 151 -6.85 5.51 9.30
CA VAL A 151 -6.10 6.07 8.16
C VAL A 151 -7.01 6.57 7.04
N PHE A 152 -8.14 5.90 6.80
CA PHE A 152 -9.05 6.26 5.72
C PHE A 152 -9.90 7.50 6.02
N ALA A 153 -10.14 7.82 7.30
CA ALA A 153 -10.78 9.07 7.72
C ALA A 153 -9.88 10.29 7.47
N HIS A 154 -8.56 10.08 7.46
CA HIS A 154 -7.54 11.12 7.31
C HIS A 154 -6.70 10.97 6.04
N TRP A 155 -7.24 10.30 5.01
CA TRP A 155 -6.50 9.93 3.80
C TRP A 155 -5.82 11.10 3.10
N GLN A 156 -6.49 12.26 3.06
CA GLN A 156 -5.96 13.51 2.49
C GLN A 156 -4.71 14.02 3.21
N HIS A 157 -4.48 13.60 4.46
CA HIS A 157 -3.31 13.93 5.24
C HIS A 157 -2.22 12.86 5.17
N ILE A 158 -2.41 11.76 4.44
CA ILE A 158 -1.37 10.76 4.20
C ILE A 158 -0.62 11.14 2.91
N PRO A 159 0.70 11.39 2.96
CA PRO A 159 1.49 11.69 1.79
C PRO A 159 1.47 10.57 0.77
N THR A 160 1.56 10.90 -0.51
CA THR A 160 1.56 9.94 -1.62
C THR A 160 2.64 8.87 -1.47
N VAL A 161 3.79 9.19 -0.89
CA VAL A 161 4.88 8.23 -0.61
C VAL A 161 4.48 7.15 0.41
N ALA A 162 3.50 7.42 1.28
CA ALA A 162 3.04 6.52 2.33
C ALA A 162 1.69 5.84 2.00
N GLN A 163 0.87 6.44 1.14
CA GLN A 163 -0.44 5.92 0.74
C GLN A 163 -0.41 4.45 0.27
N PRO A 164 0.53 4.00 -0.61
CA PRO A 164 0.58 2.62 -1.10
C PRO A 164 0.59 1.54 -0.02
N PHE A 165 1.13 1.83 1.16
CA PHE A 165 1.18 0.88 2.28
C PHE A 165 -0.21 0.60 2.88
N PHE A 166 -1.12 1.56 2.78
CA PHE A 166 -2.46 1.49 3.36
C PHE A 166 -3.55 1.13 2.36
N VAL A 167 -3.24 1.14 1.06
CA VAL A 167 -4.20 0.78 0.00
C VAL A 167 -4.67 -0.66 0.20
N LYS A 168 -5.99 -0.84 0.12
CA LYS A 168 -6.65 -2.14 0.18
C LYS A 168 -6.76 -2.73 -1.22
N LYS A 169 -6.31 -3.97 -1.39
CA LYS A 169 -6.34 -4.65 -2.69
C LYS A 169 -7.54 -5.59 -2.77
N VAL A 170 -8.38 -5.39 -3.79
CA VAL A 170 -9.57 -6.19 -4.06
C VAL A 170 -9.37 -6.92 -5.38
N VAL A 171 -9.28 -8.24 -5.34
CA VAL A 171 -9.15 -9.05 -6.54
C VAL A 171 -10.52 -9.59 -6.95
N VAL A 172 -10.81 -9.50 -8.24
CA VAL A 172 -12.02 -10.05 -8.86
C VAL A 172 -11.61 -11.26 -9.68
N VAL A 173 -12.09 -12.44 -9.27
CA VAL A 173 -11.75 -13.72 -9.90
C VAL A 173 -13.00 -14.43 -10.41
N GLY A 174 -12.81 -15.38 -11.31
CA GLY A 174 -13.89 -16.11 -11.97
C GLY A 174 -13.49 -16.63 -13.34
N THR A 175 -14.29 -17.56 -13.84
CA THR A 175 -14.09 -18.17 -15.16
C THR A 175 -14.39 -17.19 -16.31
N GLU A 176 -14.32 -17.65 -17.54
CA GLU A 176 -14.53 -16.81 -18.72
C GLU A 176 -15.95 -16.23 -18.77
N SER A 177 -16.05 -15.02 -19.33
CA SER A 177 -17.32 -14.35 -19.63
C SER A 177 -18.27 -14.19 -18.44
N CYS A 178 -17.76 -14.11 -17.21
CA CYS A 178 -18.56 -13.83 -16.02
C CYS A 178 -18.57 -12.35 -15.62
N GLY A 179 -18.09 -11.43 -16.46
CA GLY A 179 -18.19 -9.98 -16.23
C GLY A 179 -17.13 -9.35 -15.31
N LYS A 180 -16.01 -10.04 -15.04
CA LYS A 180 -14.91 -9.55 -14.17
C LYS A 180 -14.43 -8.15 -14.55
N SER A 181 -13.97 -7.99 -15.79
CA SER A 181 -13.41 -6.73 -16.28
C SER A 181 -14.41 -5.57 -16.22
N THR A 182 -15.70 -5.84 -16.38
CA THR A 182 -16.75 -4.83 -16.24
C THR A 182 -16.91 -4.43 -14.78
N LEU A 183 -17.01 -5.40 -13.86
CA LEU A 183 -17.15 -5.11 -12.43
C LEU A 183 -15.92 -4.37 -11.89
N THR A 184 -14.71 -4.83 -12.21
CA THR A 184 -13.45 -4.18 -11.79
C THR A 184 -13.40 -2.71 -12.22
N ARG A 185 -13.77 -2.43 -13.49
CA ARG A 185 -13.84 -1.05 -14.02
C ARG A 185 -14.91 -0.20 -13.33
N TYR A 186 -16.08 -0.78 -13.05
CA TYR A 186 -17.17 -0.05 -12.37
C TYR A 186 -16.80 0.28 -10.93
N LEU A 187 -16.22 -0.66 -10.19
CA LEU A 187 -15.74 -0.42 -8.84
C LEU A 187 -14.67 0.69 -8.84
N ALA A 188 -13.68 0.64 -9.74
CA ALA A 188 -12.67 1.68 -9.84
C ALA A 188 -13.26 3.08 -10.10
N LYS A 189 -14.29 3.18 -10.96
CA LYS A 189 -15.02 4.43 -11.21
C LYS A 189 -15.79 4.92 -9.98
N ILE A 190 -16.49 4.04 -9.27
CA ILE A 190 -17.28 4.39 -8.07
C ILE A 190 -16.37 4.93 -6.95
N TYR A 191 -15.26 4.25 -6.70
CA TYR A 191 -14.35 4.59 -5.60
C TYR A 191 -13.28 5.62 -6.00
N ASN A 192 -13.35 6.16 -7.22
CA ASN A 192 -12.40 7.11 -7.79
C ASN A 192 -10.94 6.66 -7.56
N THR A 193 -10.63 5.49 -8.10
CA THR A 193 -9.31 4.85 -8.02
C THR A 193 -8.96 4.15 -9.32
N VAL A 194 -7.81 3.49 -9.37
CA VAL A 194 -7.32 2.74 -10.54
C VAL A 194 -7.62 1.25 -10.44
N PHE A 195 -7.48 0.55 -11.56
CA PHE A 195 -7.58 -0.90 -11.63
C PHE A 195 -6.47 -1.50 -12.49
N VAL A 196 -6.27 -2.81 -12.34
CA VAL A 196 -5.39 -3.64 -13.17
C VAL A 196 -6.25 -4.49 -14.08
N GLU A 197 -5.96 -4.46 -15.38
CA GLU A 197 -6.59 -5.33 -16.38
C GLU A 197 -5.96 -6.72 -16.39
N GLU A 198 -6.73 -7.71 -16.85
CA GLU A 198 -6.22 -9.05 -17.11
C GLU A 198 -5.12 -8.97 -18.17
N TYR A 199 -3.87 -9.23 -17.76
CA TYR A 199 -2.71 -9.00 -18.62
C TYR A 199 -2.64 -10.00 -19.79
N GLY A 200 -3.19 -11.21 -19.62
CA GLY A 200 -3.32 -12.17 -20.71
C GLY A 200 -4.14 -11.62 -21.89
N ARG A 201 -5.19 -10.85 -21.62
CA ARG A 201 -5.98 -10.17 -22.66
C ARG A 201 -5.17 -9.11 -23.38
N THR A 202 -4.39 -8.31 -22.65
CA THR A 202 -3.48 -7.31 -23.24
C THR A 202 -2.51 -7.96 -24.22
N ILE A 203 -1.89 -9.09 -23.84
CA ILE A 203 -0.99 -9.82 -24.75
C ILE A 203 -1.74 -10.33 -25.97
N CYS A 204 -2.92 -10.97 -25.81
CA CYS A 204 -3.73 -11.44 -26.93
C CYS A 204 -4.04 -10.33 -27.93
N GLU A 205 -4.43 -9.15 -27.44
CA GLU A 205 -4.71 -7.98 -28.27
C GLU A 205 -3.46 -7.47 -29.01
N GLU A 206 -2.32 -7.41 -28.32
CA GLU A 206 -1.02 -7.01 -28.91
C GLU A 206 -0.54 -7.96 -30.02
N VAL A 207 -0.84 -9.26 -29.92
CA VAL A 207 -0.45 -10.27 -30.93
C VAL A 207 -1.51 -10.49 -32.02
N GLY A 208 -2.53 -9.63 -32.11
CA GLY A 208 -3.52 -9.64 -33.19
C GLY A 208 -4.84 -10.36 -32.89
N GLY A 209 -5.15 -10.61 -31.61
CA GLY A 209 -6.47 -11.04 -31.14
C GLY A 209 -6.79 -12.51 -31.32
N CYS A 210 -5.78 -13.39 -31.44
CA CYS A 210 -6.00 -14.83 -31.61
C CYS A 210 -5.42 -15.62 -30.43
N ASP A 211 -6.30 -16.24 -29.63
CA ASP A 211 -5.93 -16.98 -28.41
C ASP A 211 -5.05 -18.21 -28.68
N THR A 212 -5.08 -18.78 -29.89
CA THR A 212 -4.22 -19.92 -30.27
C THR A 212 -2.74 -19.54 -30.43
N ILE A 213 -2.42 -18.24 -30.39
CA ILE A 213 -1.04 -17.73 -30.47
C ILE A 213 -0.33 -17.86 -29.11
N LEU A 214 -1.07 -17.91 -28.00
CA LEU A 214 -0.47 -18.07 -26.67
C LEU A 214 0.06 -19.50 -26.48
N THR A 215 1.35 -19.68 -26.75
CA THR A 215 2.04 -20.92 -26.39
C THR A 215 2.13 -21.07 -24.88
N LYS A 216 2.28 -22.30 -24.39
CA LYS A 216 2.41 -22.63 -22.95
C LYS A 216 3.45 -21.77 -22.20
N GLU A 217 4.47 -21.26 -22.89
CA GLU A 217 5.54 -20.44 -22.31
C GLU A 217 5.07 -19.04 -21.91
N TYR A 218 3.92 -18.58 -22.40
CA TYR A 218 3.37 -17.27 -22.05
C TYR A 218 2.75 -17.22 -20.65
N PHE A 219 2.31 -18.34 -20.06
CA PHE A 219 1.65 -18.31 -18.74
C PHE A 219 2.54 -17.71 -17.62
N PRO A 220 3.83 -18.09 -17.50
CA PRO A 220 4.76 -17.38 -16.62
C PRO A 220 4.90 -15.88 -16.93
N HIS A 221 5.04 -15.52 -18.21
CA HIS A 221 5.15 -14.11 -18.62
C HIS A 221 3.90 -13.30 -18.26
N ILE A 222 2.72 -13.91 -18.42
CA ILE A 222 1.44 -13.31 -18.06
C ILE A 222 1.42 -13.00 -16.56
N ALA A 223 1.78 -13.99 -15.73
CA ALA A 223 1.80 -13.82 -14.28
C ALA A 223 2.78 -12.72 -13.84
N TYR A 224 4.00 -12.69 -14.39
CA TYR A 224 4.98 -11.64 -14.09
C TYR A 224 4.51 -10.25 -14.51
N GLY A 225 4.02 -10.12 -15.74
CA GLY A 225 3.53 -8.85 -16.26
C GLY A 225 2.35 -8.33 -15.45
N HIS A 226 1.43 -9.22 -15.05
CA HIS A 226 0.30 -8.85 -14.20
C HIS A 226 0.76 -8.33 -12.83
N LYS A 227 1.71 -9.01 -12.16
CA LYS A 227 2.28 -8.53 -10.89
C LYS A 227 2.95 -7.17 -11.04
N MET A 228 3.62 -6.91 -12.15
CA MET A 228 4.21 -5.61 -12.40
C MET A 228 3.16 -4.52 -12.59
N LYS A 229 2.07 -4.81 -13.30
CA LYS A 229 0.95 -3.88 -13.43
C LYS A 229 0.26 -3.58 -12.11
N GLU A 230 0.12 -4.58 -11.23
CA GLU A 230 -0.33 -4.33 -9.86
C GLU A 230 0.60 -3.41 -9.08
N TYR A 231 1.92 -3.63 -9.16
CA TYR A 231 2.89 -2.78 -8.47
C TYR A 231 2.82 -1.32 -8.95
N GLU A 232 2.73 -1.11 -10.27
CA GLU A 232 2.59 0.21 -10.89
C GLU A 232 1.27 0.89 -10.49
N ALA A 233 0.16 0.14 -10.54
CA ALA A 233 -1.16 0.65 -10.19
C ALA A 233 -1.27 1.02 -8.71
N LEU A 234 -0.62 0.27 -7.82
CA LEU A 234 -0.58 0.55 -6.39
C LEU A 234 -0.01 1.94 -6.07
N GLN A 235 0.92 2.44 -6.87
CA GLN A 235 1.49 3.79 -6.69
C GLN A 235 0.53 4.92 -7.06
N ARG A 236 -0.52 4.61 -7.82
CA ARG A 236 -1.52 5.56 -8.33
C ARG A 236 -2.89 5.36 -7.68
N ALA A 237 -3.05 4.27 -6.94
CA ALA A 237 -4.29 3.93 -6.28
C ALA A 237 -4.63 4.95 -5.19
N ASN A 238 -5.92 5.26 -5.13
CA ASN A 238 -6.53 5.82 -3.93
C ASN A 238 -6.68 4.68 -2.89
N LYS A 239 -7.47 4.89 -1.83
CA LYS A 239 -7.72 3.91 -0.73
C LYS A 239 -7.86 2.43 -1.14
N LEU A 240 -8.31 2.16 -2.37
CA LEU A 240 -8.54 0.83 -2.93
C LEU A 240 -7.78 0.63 -4.25
N LEU A 241 -7.35 -0.59 -4.54
CA LEU A 241 -6.88 -1.04 -5.86
C LEU A 241 -7.70 -2.25 -6.29
N PHE A 242 -8.34 -2.18 -7.45
CA PHE A 242 -9.11 -3.30 -8.02
C PHE A 242 -8.28 -4.06 -9.05
N ILE A 243 -8.29 -5.38 -8.97
CA ILE A 243 -7.41 -6.24 -9.77
C ILE A 243 -8.29 -7.26 -10.48
N ASP A 244 -8.31 -7.23 -11.82
CA ASP A 244 -9.00 -8.22 -12.64
C ASP A 244 -8.09 -9.44 -12.82
N THR A 245 -8.46 -10.56 -12.19
CA THR A 245 -7.72 -11.83 -12.16
C THR A 245 -6.43 -11.84 -11.32
N GLU A 246 -5.80 -13.01 -11.24
CA GLU A 246 -4.52 -13.22 -10.56
C GLU A 246 -3.82 -14.54 -11.01
N ALA A 247 -2.76 -14.95 -10.32
CA ALA A 247 -1.90 -16.07 -10.72
C ALA A 247 -2.55 -17.46 -10.63
N ILE A 248 -3.46 -17.72 -9.69
CA ILE A 248 -4.22 -18.98 -9.56
C ILE A 248 -5.17 -19.14 -10.74
N VAL A 249 -5.87 -18.07 -11.15
CA VAL A 249 -6.69 -18.08 -12.37
C VAL A 249 -5.81 -18.28 -13.61
N THR A 250 -4.61 -17.69 -13.66
CA THR A 250 -3.65 -17.94 -14.74
C THR A 250 -3.22 -19.42 -14.78
N GLN A 251 -2.98 -20.02 -13.60
CA GLN A 251 -2.63 -21.44 -13.44
C GLN A 251 -3.78 -22.35 -13.87
N PHE A 252 -5.02 -21.98 -13.53
CA PHE A 252 -6.23 -22.65 -13.97
C PHE A 252 -6.32 -22.70 -15.51
N TYR A 253 -6.09 -21.58 -16.20
CA TYR A 253 -6.13 -21.54 -17.67
C TYR A 253 -4.97 -22.29 -18.32
N SER A 254 -3.77 -22.25 -17.72
CA SER A 254 -2.64 -23.06 -18.18
C SER A 254 -3.00 -24.55 -18.21
N GLU A 255 -3.58 -25.06 -17.12
CA GLU A 255 -4.02 -26.44 -17.05
C GLU A 255 -5.18 -26.74 -18.02
N LEU A 256 -6.14 -25.82 -18.15
CA LEU A 256 -7.31 -26.01 -19.00
C LEU A 256 -6.92 -26.13 -20.49
N TYR A 257 -6.05 -25.26 -20.98
CA TYR A 257 -5.70 -25.21 -22.40
C TYR A 257 -4.53 -26.11 -22.78
N THR A 258 -3.59 -26.34 -21.87
CA THR A 258 -2.34 -27.04 -22.19
C THR A 258 -2.11 -28.32 -21.39
N GLY A 259 -2.88 -28.53 -20.32
CA GLY A 259 -2.66 -29.64 -19.37
C GLY A 259 -1.40 -29.49 -18.52
N ILE A 260 -0.75 -28.31 -18.55
CA ILE A 260 0.52 -28.06 -17.86
C ILE A 260 0.29 -27.12 -16.68
N SER A 261 0.94 -27.44 -15.56
CA SER A 261 1.10 -26.54 -14.43
C SER A 261 2.52 -25.99 -14.33
N PHE A 262 2.64 -24.77 -13.80
CA PHE A 262 3.92 -24.08 -13.68
C PHE A 262 4.19 -23.73 -12.21
N PRO A 263 5.25 -24.29 -11.58
CA PRO A 263 5.58 -24.00 -10.18
C PRO A 263 5.72 -22.50 -9.87
N VAL A 264 6.15 -21.70 -10.86
CA VAL A 264 6.31 -20.27 -10.67
C VAL A 264 5.00 -19.51 -10.50
N LEU A 265 3.89 -20.01 -11.06
CA LEU A 265 2.57 -19.42 -10.83
C LEU A 265 2.10 -19.71 -9.40
N ASP A 266 2.40 -20.89 -8.87
CA ASP A 266 2.11 -21.23 -7.47
C ASP A 266 2.91 -20.35 -6.50
N GLU A 267 4.19 -20.09 -6.79
CA GLU A 267 5.00 -19.18 -5.97
C GLU A 267 4.49 -17.73 -6.03
N ILE A 268 4.13 -17.23 -7.21
CA ILE A 268 3.50 -15.91 -7.34
C ILE A 268 2.18 -15.89 -6.56
N ALA A 269 1.39 -16.96 -6.66
CA ALA A 269 0.11 -17.09 -5.97
C ALA A 269 0.23 -17.14 -4.44
N ARG A 270 1.37 -17.63 -3.92
CA ARG A 270 1.66 -17.68 -2.49
C ARG A 270 2.07 -16.31 -1.91
N GLU A 271 2.76 -15.49 -2.71
CA GLU A 271 3.29 -14.18 -2.30
C GLU A 271 2.27 -13.03 -2.49
N GLN A 272 1.20 -13.25 -3.26
CA GLN A 272 0.15 -12.26 -3.41
C GLN A 272 -0.73 -12.19 -2.16
N HIS A 273 -0.98 -10.96 -1.73
CA HIS A 273 -1.86 -10.66 -0.61
C HIS A 273 -2.94 -9.70 -1.10
N TYR A 274 -4.20 -10.12 -0.99
CA TYR A 274 -5.37 -9.29 -1.27
C TYR A 274 -6.23 -9.21 -0.01
N ASP A 275 -6.83 -8.05 0.23
CA ASP A 275 -7.68 -7.81 1.40
C ASP A 275 -9.10 -8.36 1.20
N LEU A 276 -9.53 -8.50 -0.06
CA LEU A 276 -10.83 -9.06 -0.42
C LEU A 276 -10.76 -9.79 -1.76
N TRP A 277 -11.30 -11.00 -1.79
CA TRP A 277 -11.50 -11.80 -2.99
C TRP A 277 -12.98 -11.82 -3.36
N LEU A 278 -13.31 -11.37 -4.55
CA LEU A 278 -14.66 -11.43 -5.11
C LEU A 278 -14.68 -12.49 -6.21
N LEU A 279 -15.35 -13.62 -5.96
CA LEU A 279 -15.50 -14.70 -6.93
C LEU A 279 -16.84 -14.55 -7.65
N LEU A 280 -16.80 -14.29 -8.97
CA LEU A 280 -18.02 -14.19 -9.77
C LEU A 280 -18.54 -15.58 -10.15
N ALA A 281 -19.79 -15.86 -9.82
CA ALA A 281 -20.49 -17.07 -10.25
C ALA A 281 -20.73 -17.07 -11.78
N PRO A 282 -20.98 -18.23 -12.41
CA PRO A 282 -21.29 -18.31 -13.83
C PRO A 282 -22.80 -18.14 -14.13
N ASP A 283 -23.51 -17.26 -13.42
CA ASP A 283 -24.98 -17.10 -13.51
C ASP A 283 -25.47 -16.03 -14.52
N VAL A 284 -24.56 -15.26 -15.13
CA VAL A 284 -24.94 -14.33 -16.23
C VAL A 284 -25.04 -15.07 -17.55
N ALA A 285 -26.01 -14.65 -18.37
CA ALA A 285 -26.14 -15.08 -19.76
C ALA A 285 -24.81 -14.90 -20.51
N TRP A 286 -24.38 -15.94 -21.21
CA TRP A 286 -23.15 -15.91 -21.99
C TRP A 286 -23.27 -14.87 -23.10
N ILE A 287 -22.32 -13.95 -23.18
CA ILE A 287 -22.20 -13.02 -24.31
C ILE A 287 -21.09 -13.56 -25.20
N ASP A 288 -21.45 -13.89 -26.43
CA ASP A 288 -20.49 -14.22 -27.48
C ASP A 288 -19.68 -12.96 -27.81
N ASP A 289 -18.44 -12.89 -27.34
CA ASP A 289 -17.50 -11.85 -27.74
C ASP A 289 -16.70 -12.25 -28.99
N GLY A 290 -17.05 -13.37 -29.64
CA GLY A 290 -16.43 -13.85 -30.87
C GLY A 290 -15.03 -14.46 -30.66
N LEU A 291 -14.57 -14.61 -29.41
CA LEU A 291 -13.18 -14.93 -29.11
C LEU A 291 -12.97 -16.33 -28.48
N ARG A 292 -14.01 -17.07 -28.01
CA ARG A 292 -13.78 -18.22 -27.08
C ARG A 292 -14.73 -19.43 -27.21
N VAL A 293 -14.22 -20.64 -26.91
CA VAL A 293 -14.70 -21.96 -27.41
C VAL A 293 -15.55 -22.79 -26.41
N HIS A 294 -15.72 -22.36 -25.15
CA HIS A 294 -16.34 -23.17 -24.08
C HIS A 294 -17.69 -22.61 -23.55
N GLY A 295 -18.65 -22.40 -24.45
CA GLY A 295 -19.95 -21.78 -24.12
C GLY A 295 -21.01 -22.67 -23.44
N ALA A 296 -20.81 -23.99 -23.37
CA ALA A 296 -21.81 -24.90 -22.79
C ALA A 296 -21.93 -24.71 -21.26
N GLU A 297 -23.16 -24.61 -20.75
CA GLU A 297 -23.48 -24.32 -19.35
C GLU A 297 -22.79 -25.29 -18.37
N GLN A 298 -22.80 -26.59 -18.66
CA GLN A 298 -22.14 -27.59 -17.82
C GLN A 298 -20.63 -27.38 -17.73
N ILE A 299 -19.97 -27.03 -18.85
CA ILE A 299 -18.52 -26.76 -18.86
C ILE A 299 -18.20 -25.53 -18.01
N ARG A 300 -19.05 -24.49 -18.05
CA ARG A 300 -18.89 -23.29 -17.22
C ARG A 300 -19.00 -23.62 -15.73
N LEU A 301 -19.95 -24.48 -15.35
CA LEU A 301 -20.12 -24.94 -13.97
C LEU A 301 -18.92 -25.79 -13.51
N ASP A 302 -18.47 -26.73 -14.32
CA ASP A 302 -17.33 -27.61 -14.00
C ASP A 302 -16.04 -26.79 -13.84
N ASN A 303 -15.82 -25.82 -14.73
CA ASN A 303 -14.70 -24.89 -14.66
C ASN A 303 -14.77 -24.01 -13.42
N HIS A 304 -15.95 -23.51 -13.06
CA HIS A 304 -16.14 -22.71 -11.86
C HIS A 304 -15.84 -23.54 -10.60
N GLN A 305 -16.35 -24.76 -10.52
CA GLN A 305 -16.07 -25.67 -9.41
C GLN A 305 -14.58 -26.04 -9.32
N LYS A 306 -13.89 -26.21 -10.46
CA LYS A 306 -12.44 -26.43 -10.48
C LYS A 306 -11.70 -25.21 -9.92
N LEU A 307 -12.07 -24.00 -10.31
CA LEU A 307 -11.48 -22.78 -9.76
C LEU A 307 -11.72 -22.66 -8.26
N CYS A 308 -12.96 -22.93 -7.78
CA CYS A 308 -13.25 -22.94 -6.34
C CYS A 308 -12.32 -23.91 -5.59
N ARG A 309 -12.17 -25.15 -6.08
CA ARG A 309 -11.25 -26.13 -5.48
C ARG A 309 -9.81 -25.61 -5.41
N MET A 310 -9.32 -24.99 -6.49
CA MET A 310 -7.96 -24.43 -6.50
C MET A 310 -7.75 -23.32 -5.48
N LEU A 311 -8.78 -22.49 -5.23
CA LEU A 311 -8.77 -21.46 -4.20
C LEU A 311 -8.85 -22.08 -2.79
N ASP A 312 -9.77 -23.04 -2.59
CA ASP A 312 -9.99 -23.72 -1.32
C ASP A 312 -8.75 -24.52 -0.86
N GLU A 313 -8.09 -25.23 -1.78
CA GLU A 313 -6.84 -25.97 -1.54
C GLU A 313 -5.69 -25.07 -1.08
N ARG A 314 -5.74 -23.78 -1.45
CA ARG A 314 -4.76 -22.76 -1.06
C ARG A 314 -5.19 -21.95 0.17
N GLY A 315 -6.33 -22.31 0.79
CA GLY A 315 -6.86 -21.62 1.96
C GLY A 315 -7.35 -20.19 1.69
N ILE A 316 -7.69 -19.88 0.43
CA ILE A 316 -8.16 -18.55 0.05
C ILE A 316 -9.62 -18.39 0.44
N THR A 317 -9.90 -17.38 1.27
CA THR A 317 -11.27 -16.99 1.60
C THR A 317 -11.78 -15.97 0.58
N TYR A 318 -12.95 -16.23 0.00
CA TYR A 318 -13.58 -15.36 -0.99
C TYR A 318 -15.07 -15.15 -0.71
N VAL A 319 -15.61 -14.05 -1.24
CA VAL A 319 -17.04 -13.79 -1.27
C VAL A 319 -17.57 -14.10 -2.67
N THR A 320 -18.50 -15.05 -2.75
CA THR A 320 -19.17 -15.38 -4.00
C THR A 320 -20.20 -14.29 -4.35
N ILE A 321 -20.09 -13.75 -5.56
CA ILE A 321 -20.96 -12.70 -6.10
C ILE A 321 -21.83 -13.32 -7.19
N THR A 322 -23.14 -13.32 -6.95
CA THR A 322 -24.19 -13.88 -7.81
C THR A 322 -25.26 -12.84 -8.13
N GLY A 323 -26.08 -13.11 -9.14
CA GLY A 323 -27.16 -12.24 -9.61
C GLY A 323 -26.88 -11.61 -10.96
N ASP A 324 -27.74 -10.68 -11.36
CA ASP A 324 -27.53 -9.87 -12.56
C ASP A 324 -26.44 -8.78 -12.36
N TYR A 325 -26.15 -8.01 -13.42
CA TYR A 325 -25.10 -6.98 -13.36
C TYR A 325 -25.31 -5.93 -12.26
N GLU A 326 -26.55 -5.56 -11.96
CA GLU A 326 -26.86 -4.57 -10.91
C GLU A 326 -26.69 -5.17 -9.52
N GLU A 327 -27.26 -6.36 -9.29
CA GLU A 327 -27.17 -7.07 -8.02
C GLU A 327 -25.71 -7.37 -7.64
N ARG A 328 -24.91 -7.80 -8.62
CA ARG A 328 -23.48 -8.09 -8.44
C ARG A 328 -22.70 -6.84 -8.05
N LEU A 329 -22.98 -5.71 -8.71
CA LEU A 329 -22.33 -4.44 -8.38
C LEU A 329 -22.69 -4.01 -6.96
N HIS A 330 -23.97 -4.07 -6.57
CA HIS A 330 -24.42 -3.73 -5.22
C HIS A 330 -23.76 -4.61 -4.15
N ARG A 331 -23.71 -5.93 -4.36
CA ARG A 331 -23.06 -6.86 -3.42
C ARG A 331 -21.57 -6.60 -3.31
N ALA A 332 -20.89 -6.37 -4.43
CA ALA A 332 -19.46 -6.05 -4.44
C ALA A 332 -19.18 -4.76 -3.67
N VAL A 333 -19.95 -3.69 -3.91
CA VAL A 333 -19.85 -2.41 -3.17
C VAL A 333 -20.06 -2.62 -1.68
N GLN A 334 -21.03 -3.45 -1.27
CA GLN A 334 -21.26 -3.75 0.15
C GLN A 334 -20.05 -4.41 0.82
N GLN A 335 -19.37 -5.33 0.13
CA GLN A 335 -18.16 -5.98 0.67
C GLN A 335 -16.97 -5.02 0.70
N VAL A 336 -16.78 -4.24 -0.38
CA VAL A 336 -15.68 -3.27 -0.49
C VAL A 336 -15.79 -2.17 0.57
N ASN A 337 -17.00 -1.70 0.89
CA ASN A 337 -17.21 -0.69 1.93
C ASN A 337 -16.77 -1.14 3.32
N GLN A 338 -16.70 -2.44 3.60
CA GLN A 338 -16.24 -2.97 4.90
C GLN A 338 -14.71 -2.85 5.07
N LEU A 339 -13.97 -2.54 4.00
CA LEU A 339 -12.51 -2.37 4.03
C LEU A 339 -12.08 -0.94 4.40
N LEU A 340 -13.00 0.03 4.38
CA LEU A 340 -12.72 1.47 4.44
C LEU A 340 -13.07 2.13 5.76
#